data_AF-Q2XU53-F1
#
_entry.id   AF-Q2XU53-F1
#
_cell.length_a   1.000
_cell.length_b   1.000
_cell.length_c   1.000
_cell.angle_alpha   90.00
_cell.angle_beta   90.00
_cell.angle_gamma   90.00
#
_symmetry.space_group_name_H-M   'P 1'
#
loop_
_entity.id
_entity.type
_entity.pdbx_description
1 polymer ?
#
loop_
_entity_poly.entity_id
_entity_poly.type
_entity_poly.pdbx_seq_one_letter_code
_entity_poly.pdbx_strand_id
1 'polypeptide(L)' 'KVFSQTTICRFEALQLSLKNMCKLRPLLEKWVEEADNNENLQE' A
#
# COMPACT_ATOMS: atom_id res chain seq x y z
N LYS A 1 5.71 -2.21 8.56
CA LYS A 1 4.86 -1.01 8.87
C LYS A 1 3.45 -1.33 8.38
N VAL A 2 2.42 -1.12 9.19
CA VAL A 2 1.03 -1.43 8.77
C VAL A 2 0.34 -0.14 8.33
N PHE A 3 -0.23 -0.12 7.13
CA PHE A 3 -1.06 0.98 6.66
C PHE A 3 -2.44 0.93 7.31
N SER A 4 -3.05 2.08 7.60
CA SER A 4 -4.42 2.11 8.11
C SER A 4 -5.43 1.89 6.99
N GLN A 5 -6.53 1.19 7.29
CA GLN A 5 -7.62 0.96 6.34
C GLN A 5 -8.12 2.27 5.70
N THR A 6 -8.27 3.33 6.50
CA THR A 6 -8.68 4.66 6.00
C THR A 6 -7.70 5.23 4.97
N THR A 7 -6.40 4.97 5.11
CA THR A 7 -5.40 5.42 4.13
C THR A 7 -5.54 4.65 2.83
N ILE A 8 -5.75 3.32 2.91
CA ILE A 8 -5.95 2.44 1.75
C ILE A 8 -7.22 2.84 1.00
N CYS A 9 -8.37 2.92 1.68
CA CYS A 9 -9.64 3.29 1.03
C CYS A 9 -9.58 4.65 0.32
N ARG A 10 -8.90 5.64 0.91
CA ARG A 10 -8.75 6.96 0.27
C ARG A 10 -7.83 6.91 -0.94
N PHE A 11 -6.79 6.07 -0.91
CA PHE A 11 -5.91 5.86 -2.06
C PHE A 11 -6.66 5.17 -3.22
N GLU A 12 -7.41 4.11 -2.93
CA GLU A 12 -8.22 3.37 -3.92
C GLU A 12 -9.31 4.25 -4.54
N ALA A 13 -9.96 5.09 -3.74
CA ALA A 13 -10.96 6.05 -4.21
C ALA A 13 -10.36 7.28 -4.90
N LEU A 14 -9.02 7.36 -5.08
CA LEU A 14 -8.29 8.51 -5.61
C LEU A 14 -8.58 9.82 -4.87
N GLN A 15 -8.95 9.74 -3.59
CA GLN A 15 -9.34 10.88 -2.73
C GLN A 15 -8.14 11.54 -2.03
N LEU A 16 -6.96 11.45 -2.62
CA LEU A 16 -5.74 12.08 -2.13
C LEU A 16 -5.20 13.02 -3.22
N SER A 17 -4.45 14.04 -2.80
CA SER A 17 -3.76 14.90 -3.77
C SER A 17 -2.77 14.08 -4.61
N LEU A 18 -2.53 14.50 -5.86
CA LEU A 18 -1.58 13.83 -6.75
C LEU A 18 -0.21 13.63 -6.10
N LYS A 19 0.27 14.65 -5.37
CA LYS A 19 1.54 14.58 -4.63
C LYS A 19 1.53 13.48 -3.56
N ASN A 20 0.41 13.27 -2.87
CA ASN A 20 0.29 12.23 -1.86
C ASN A 20 0.13 10.84 -2.49
N MET A 21 -0.63 10.74 -3.59
CA MET A 21 -0.76 9.51 -4.38
C MET A 21 0.61 9.05 -4.89
N CYS A 22 1.38 9.93 -5.52
CA CYS A 22 2.72 9.61 -6.03
C CYS A 22 3.70 9.17 -4.95
N LYS A 23 3.56 9.70 -3.71
CA LYS A 23 4.40 9.28 -2.57
C LYS A 23 3.95 7.96 -1.97
N LEU A 24 2.66 7.68 -1.95
CA LEU A 24 2.11 6.44 -1.38
C LEU A 24 2.29 5.25 -2.29
N ARG A 25 2.22 5.45 -3.61
CA ARG A 25 2.35 4.38 -4.60
C ARG A 25 3.57 3.47 -4.38
N PRO A 26 4.83 3.95 -4.34
CA PRO A 26 5.99 3.08 -4.14
C PRO A 26 6.00 2.41 -2.75
N LEU A 27 5.38 3.03 -1.74
CA LEU A 27 5.29 2.44 -0.40
C LEU A 27 4.26 1.31 -0.33
N LEU A 28 3.16 1.43 -1.07
CA LEU A 28 2.15 0.38 -1.20
C LEU A 28 2.66 -0.78 -2.06
N GLU A 29 3.37 -0.50 -3.16
CA GLU A 29 4.01 -1.53 -3.99
C GLU A 29 4.96 -2.41 -3.14
N LYS A 30 5.85 -1.79 -2.34
CA LYS A 30 6.74 -2.52 -1.43
C LYS A 30 5.98 -3.32 -0.36
N TRP A 31 4.86 -2.80 0.13
CA TRP A 31 4.07 -3.48 1.15
C TRP A 31 3.35 -4.71 0.60
N VAL A 32 2.85 -4.64 -0.63
CA VAL A 32 2.29 -5.81 -1.34
C VAL A 32 3.39 -6.84 -1.58
N GLU A 33 4.55 -6.43 -2.09
CA GLU A 33 5.69 -7.33 -2.30
C GLU A 33 6.14 -8.01 -0.98
N GLU A 34 6.19 -7.28 0.13
CA GLU A 34 6.48 -7.85 1.44
C GLU A 34 5.40 -8.84 1.90
N ALA A 35 4.12 -8.56 1.63
CA ALA A 35 3.02 -9.48 1.96
C ALA A 35 3.11 -10.77 1.14
N ASP A 36 3.27 -10.66 -0.18
CA ASP A 36 3.40 -11.81 -1.09
C ASP A 36 4.61 -12.68 -0.72
N ASN A 37 5.77 -12.07 -0.44
CA ASN A 37 6.97 -12.81 -0.04
C ASN A 37 6.81 -13.50 1.33
N ASN A 38 6.06 -12.90 2.27
CA ASN A 38 5.79 -13.54 3.56
C ASN A 38 4.80 -14.69 3.45
N GLU A 39 3.82 -14.62 2.54
CA GLU A 39 2.94 -15.76 2.25
C GLU A 39 3.70 -16.92 1.61
N ASN A 40 4.66 -16.65 0.72
CA ASN A 40 5.52 -17.68 0.11
C ASN A 40 6.49 -18.37 1.09
N LEU A 41 6.68 -17.83 2.30
CA LEU A 41 7.48 -18.48 3.36
C LEU A 41 6.66 -19.48 4.21
N GLN A 42 5.35 -19.57 3.98
CA GLN A 42 4.43 -20.45 4.72
C GLN A 42 4.04 -21.74 3.98
N GLU A 43 4.60 -21.99 2.79
CA GLU A 43 4.51 -23.28 2.06
C GLU A 43 5.68 -24.23 2.36
#